data_AF-A0A411Z4S1-F1
#
_entry.id   AF-A0A411Z4S1-F1
#
_cell.length_a   1.000
_cell.length_b   1.000
_cell.length_c   1.000
_cell.angle_alpha   90.00
_cell.angle_beta   90.00
_cell.angle_gamma   90.00
#
_symmetry.space_group_name_H-M   'P 1'
#
loop_
_entity.id
_entity.type
_entity.pdbx_description
1 polymer ?
#
loop_
_entity_poly.entity_id
_entity_poly.type
_entity_poly.pdbx_seq_one_letter_code
_entity_poly.pdbx_strand_id
1 'polypeptide(L)'
;MNRRRFLSITAAAMAVPQMAPAETLWQGGALGADASLRLSGRTDHAQAALDGLRSLLGRVEATFSLYRPSELTRLNRTGAITPSDWFRQVVDLSGTLHRQTGGAFDPSVQPLWQGWQSGQLADPALLGWDKVQTGSRITLMPGQALTFNGIAQGFATDLVRAHLARHGFDHALINIGEYAALGGPFRLGISDPQAGLLADWHLTGGALAVSSPMATLIAGRPHIQHPRGLPPLWATVAVQADSAAVADGLSTALVFLSRSQIASVTAARPDIRRVALVDAAGNLETL
;
A
#
# COMPACT_ATOMS: atom_id res chain seq x y z
N MET A 1 7.60 27.10 -17.27
CA MET A 1 7.16 27.64 -18.58
C MET A 1 6.60 26.48 -19.40
N ASN A 2 5.32 26.56 -19.76
CA ASN A 2 4.56 25.55 -20.50
C ASN A 2 5.11 25.22 -21.90
N ARG A 3 4.90 23.97 -22.35
CA ARG A 3 4.14 23.54 -23.57
C ARG A 3 4.49 22.08 -23.92
N ARG A 4 3.55 21.14 -23.80
CA ARG A 4 2.50 20.72 -24.77
C ARG A 4 3.06 20.07 -26.06
N ARG A 5 2.78 18.78 -26.24
CA ARG A 5 1.87 18.21 -27.29
C ARG A 5 2.16 16.71 -27.42
N PHE A 6 1.20 15.86 -27.05
CA PHE A 6 1.14 14.50 -27.59
C PHE A 6 0.11 14.51 -28.73
N LEU A 7 0.54 14.02 -29.88
CA LEU A 7 -0.19 14.02 -31.15
C LEU A 7 -1.29 12.96 -31.14
N SER A 8 -2.49 13.39 -31.51
CA SER A 8 -3.62 12.55 -31.85
C SER A 8 -3.42 11.99 -33.27
N ILE A 9 -3.51 10.67 -33.45
CA ILE A 9 -3.74 10.05 -34.77
C ILE A 9 -5.06 9.29 -34.68
N THR A 10 -6.04 9.77 -35.43
CA THR A 10 -7.39 9.21 -35.54
C THR A 10 -7.40 8.20 -36.68
N ALA A 11 -7.83 6.96 -36.43
CA ALA A 11 -8.31 6.04 -37.46
C ALA A 11 -9.77 5.72 -37.15
N ALA A 12 -10.66 6.11 -38.07
CA ALA A 12 -12.10 5.94 -37.95
C ALA A 12 -12.49 4.48 -38.21
N ALA A 13 -13.10 3.85 -37.21
CA ALA A 13 -13.98 2.70 -37.39
C ALA A 13 -15.33 3.08 -36.75
N MET A 14 -16.41 3.04 -37.55
CA MET A 14 -17.75 3.28 -37.04
C MET A 14 -18.14 2.12 -36.11
N ALA A 15 -17.96 2.33 -34.81
CA ALA A 15 -18.57 1.52 -33.77
C ALA A 15 -19.85 2.23 -33.32
N VAL A 16 -20.96 1.50 -33.31
CA VAL A 16 -22.20 1.89 -32.64
C VAL A 16 -21.83 2.35 -31.21
N PRO A 17 -22.28 3.51 -30.73
CA PRO A 17 -21.91 3.96 -29.40
C PRO A 17 -22.61 3.03 -28.40
N GLN A 18 -21.88 2.05 -27.87
CA GLN A 18 -22.11 1.70 -26.48
C GLN A 18 -21.83 2.99 -25.73
N MET A 19 -22.91 3.63 -25.24
CA MET A 19 -22.80 4.70 -24.25
C MET A 19 -21.99 4.12 -23.10
N ALA A 20 -20.68 4.38 -23.10
CA ALA A 20 -19.88 4.12 -21.92
C ALA A 20 -20.54 4.91 -20.80
N PRO A 21 -20.76 4.31 -19.62
CA PRO A 21 -21.31 5.05 -18.50
C PRO A 21 -20.45 6.31 -18.29
N ALA A 22 -21.10 7.42 -17.96
CA ALA A 22 -20.36 8.64 -17.65
C ALA A 22 -19.30 8.33 -16.59
N GLU A 23 -18.11 8.86 -16.78
CA GLU A 23 -16.96 8.55 -15.95
C GLU A 23 -16.50 9.80 -15.25
N THR A 24 -16.42 9.71 -13.92
CA THR A 24 -15.85 10.77 -13.09
C THR A 24 -14.45 10.38 -12.67
N LEU A 25 -13.48 11.23 -12.99
CA LEU A 25 -12.10 11.10 -12.57
C LEU A 25 -11.82 12.10 -11.44
N TRP A 26 -11.22 11.61 -10.37
CA TRP A 26 -10.71 12.44 -9.29
C TRP A 26 -9.22 12.18 -9.11
N GLN A 27 -8.47 13.24 -8.82
CA GLN A 27 -7.04 13.19 -8.50
C GLN A 27 -6.76 14.06 -7.27
N GLY A 28 -5.82 13.61 -6.44
CA GLY A 28 -5.40 14.31 -5.23
C GLY A 28 -4.15 13.67 -4.63
N GLY A 29 -3.89 13.93 -3.36
CA GLY A 29 -2.80 13.29 -2.62
C GLY A 29 -3.27 12.77 -1.27
N ALA A 30 -2.69 11.65 -0.83
CA ALA A 30 -2.96 11.03 0.45
C ALA A 30 -1.72 10.24 0.93
N LEU A 31 -1.40 10.33 2.22
CA LEU A 31 -0.26 9.62 2.85
C LEU A 31 1.07 9.84 2.10
N GLY A 32 1.27 11.04 1.55
CA GLY A 32 2.49 11.39 0.80
C GLY A 32 2.59 10.81 -0.62
N ALA A 33 1.54 10.17 -1.14
CA ALA A 33 1.47 9.64 -2.49
C ALA A 33 0.34 10.28 -3.31
N ASP A 34 0.47 10.17 -4.64
CA ASP A 34 -0.61 10.53 -5.56
C ASP A 34 -1.79 9.58 -5.37
N ALA A 35 -3.00 10.15 -5.38
CA ALA A 35 -4.24 9.42 -5.23
C ALA A 35 -5.16 9.70 -6.42
N SER A 36 -5.89 8.68 -6.87
CA SER A 36 -6.86 8.81 -7.94
C SER A 36 -8.05 7.89 -7.77
N LEU A 37 -9.20 8.35 -8.26
CA LEU A 37 -10.42 7.55 -8.36
C LEU A 37 -10.96 7.63 -9.78
N ARG A 38 -11.41 6.49 -10.28
CA ARG A 38 -12.14 6.36 -11.54
C ARG A 38 -13.48 5.73 -11.23
N LEU A 39 -14.53 6.54 -11.29
CA LEU A 39 -15.89 6.18 -10.89
C LEU A 39 -16.78 6.10 -12.13
N SER A 40 -17.39 4.95 -12.38
CA SER A 40 -18.43 4.82 -13.40
C SER A 40 -19.80 5.13 -12.81
N GLY A 41 -20.64 5.88 -13.53
CA GLY A 41 -22.00 6.20 -13.07
C GLY A 41 -22.40 7.65 -13.35
N ARG A 42 -23.46 8.13 -12.69
CA ARG A 42 -23.93 9.50 -12.88
C ARG A 42 -23.04 10.49 -12.11
N THR A 43 -22.79 11.67 -12.69
CA THR A 43 -21.89 12.69 -12.13
C THR A 43 -22.38 13.26 -10.79
N ASP A 44 -23.70 13.44 -10.62
CA ASP A 44 -24.30 13.94 -9.38
C ASP A 44 -24.04 12.98 -8.20
N HIS A 45 -24.16 11.70 -8.46
CA HIS A 45 -23.87 10.63 -7.52
C HIS A 45 -22.38 10.56 -7.16
N ALA A 46 -21.50 10.73 -8.15
CA ALA A 46 -20.05 10.81 -7.93
C ALA A 46 -19.66 12.00 -7.03
N GLN A 47 -20.27 13.17 -7.23
CA GLN A 47 -19.95 14.34 -6.41
C GLN A 47 -20.28 14.11 -4.92
N ALA A 48 -21.44 13.51 -4.62
CA ALA A 48 -21.83 13.22 -3.24
C ALA A 48 -20.83 12.31 -2.51
N ALA A 49 -20.26 11.32 -3.21
CA ALA A 49 -19.21 10.47 -2.64
C ALA A 49 -17.88 11.24 -2.46
N LEU A 50 -17.51 12.10 -3.41
CA LEU A 50 -16.28 12.89 -3.33
C LEU A 50 -16.30 13.91 -2.18
N ASP A 51 -17.48 14.44 -1.82
CA ASP A 51 -17.62 15.39 -0.71
C ASP A 51 -17.18 14.77 0.63
N GLY A 52 -17.48 13.48 0.85
CA GLY A 52 -17.07 12.74 2.05
C GLY A 52 -15.60 12.29 2.04
N LEU A 53 -14.98 12.19 0.86
CA LEU A 53 -13.64 11.65 0.68
C LEU A 53 -12.56 12.46 1.40
N ARG A 54 -12.64 13.80 1.35
CA ARG A 54 -11.65 14.68 2.00
C ARG A 54 -11.62 14.47 3.51
N SER A 55 -12.78 14.32 4.15
CA SER A 55 -12.86 14.07 5.59
C SER A 55 -12.29 12.71 5.95
N LEU A 56 -12.58 11.68 5.13
CA LEU A 56 -12.03 10.34 5.29
C LEU A 56 -10.50 10.34 5.21
N LEU A 57 -9.93 10.94 4.16
CA LEU A 57 -8.47 11.03 3.99
C LEU A 57 -7.83 11.87 5.10
N GLY A 58 -8.48 12.94 5.56
CA GLY A 58 -8.03 13.74 6.70
C GLY A 58 -7.95 12.93 8.00
N ARG A 59 -8.91 12.02 8.24
CA ARG A 59 -8.87 11.11 9.39
C ARG A 59 -7.75 10.07 9.26
N VAL A 60 -7.57 9.51 8.07
CA VAL A 60 -6.45 8.59 7.79
C VAL A 60 -5.10 9.24 8.10
N GLU A 61 -4.88 10.48 7.64
CA GLU A 61 -3.69 11.27 7.96
C GLU A 61 -3.55 11.51 9.48
N ALA A 62 -4.63 11.91 10.15
CA ALA A 62 -4.63 12.13 11.59
C ALA A 62 -4.35 10.85 12.40
N THR A 63 -4.54 9.67 11.82
CA THR A 63 -4.21 8.39 12.46
C THR A 63 -2.79 7.93 12.14
N PHE A 64 -2.39 7.93 10.86
CA PHE A 64 -1.20 7.19 10.39
C PHE A 64 -0.03 8.03 9.91
N SER A 65 -0.18 9.35 9.75
CA SER A 65 0.91 10.19 9.22
C SER A 65 2.16 10.11 10.12
N LEU A 66 3.36 9.98 9.54
CA LEU A 66 4.64 10.12 10.24
C LEU A 66 5.17 11.55 10.26
N TYR A 67 4.60 12.42 9.41
CA TYR A 67 5.14 13.76 9.15
C TYR A 67 4.29 14.88 9.76
N ARG A 68 3.05 14.56 10.16
CA ARG A 68 2.10 15.50 10.77
C ARG A 68 1.67 14.98 12.14
N PRO A 69 1.17 15.87 13.04
CA PRO A 69 0.55 15.43 14.28
C PRO A 69 -0.54 14.39 14.01
N SER A 70 -0.36 13.21 14.60
CA SER A 70 -1.17 12.01 14.35
C SER A 70 -1.16 11.09 15.57
N GLU A 71 -1.98 10.04 15.56
CA GLU A 71 -1.90 8.98 16.57
C GLU A 71 -0.53 8.28 16.54
N LEU A 72 0.01 7.99 15.35
CA LEU A 72 1.31 7.34 15.20
C LEU A 72 2.45 8.20 15.73
N THR A 73 2.52 9.49 15.37
CA THR A 73 3.54 10.39 15.90
C THR A 73 3.39 10.60 17.41
N ARG A 74 2.15 10.59 17.92
CA ARG A 74 1.90 10.62 19.37
C ARG A 74 2.46 9.37 20.04
N LEU A 75 2.18 8.17 19.53
CA LEU A 75 2.73 6.91 20.05
C LEU A 75 4.27 6.93 20.05
N ASN A 76 4.89 7.27 18.92
CA ASN A 76 6.35 7.32 18.81
C ASN A 76 7.00 8.36 19.74
N ARG A 77 6.26 9.42 20.11
CA ARG A 77 6.76 10.46 21.02
C ARG A 77 6.54 10.12 22.49
N THR A 78 5.37 9.58 22.84
CA THR A 78 4.97 9.36 24.25
C THR A 78 5.25 7.93 24.73
N GLY A 79 5.56 7.01 23.81
CA GLY A 79 5.75 5.59 24.10
C GLY A 79 4.47 4.84 24.46
N ALA A 80 3.32 5.52 24.56
CA ALA A 80 2.05 4.86 24.86
C ALA A 80 0.82 5.67 24.41
N ILE A 81 -0.18 4.99 23.83
CA ILE A 81 -1.50 5.55 23.52
C ILE A 81 -2.63 4.56 23.85
N THR A 82 -3.84 5.09 24.05
CA THR A 82 -5.06 4.33 23.79
C THR A 82 -5.36 4.48 22.30
N PRO A 83 -5.39 3.38 21.51
CA PRO A 83 -5.55 3.47 20.06
C PRO A 83 -7.00 3.74 19.67
N SER A 84 -7.22 4.46 18.56
CA SER A 84 -8.50 4.39 17.85
C SER A 84 -8.72 3.02 17.21
N ASP A 85 -9.96 2.75 16.79
CA ASP A 85 -10.32 1.48 16.14
C ASP A 85 -9.50 1.21 14.87
N TRP A 86 -9.23 2.24 14.06
CA TRP A 86 -8.41 2.10 12.84
C TRP A 86 -6.96 1.81 13.18
N PHE A 87 -6.41 2.51 14.18
CA PHE A 87 -5.05 2.26 14.63
C PHE A 87 -4.91 0.82 15.17
N ARG A 88 -5.90 0.38 15.95
CA ARG A 88 -5.97 -0.99 16.48
C ARG A 88 -6.00 -2.03 15.35
N GLN A 89 -6.85 -1.84 14.34
CA GLN A 89 -6.95 -2.74 13.19
C GLN A 89 -5.62 -2.89 12.44
N VAL A 90 -4.92 -1.78 12.19
CA VAL A 90 -3.61 -1.81 11.51
C VAL A 90 -2.55 -2.51 12.36
N VAL A 91 -2.56 -2.30 13.69
CA VAL A 91 -1.62 -2.96 14.61
C VAL A 91 -1.87 -4.46 14.69
N ASP A 92 -3.13 -4.89 14.77
CA ASP A 92 -3.48 -6.31 14.82
C ASP A 92 -3.16 -7.02 13.50
N LEU A 93 -3.44 -6.37 12.37
CA LEU A 93 -3.06 -6.89 11.05
C LEU A 93 -1.53 -6.95 10.91
N SER A 94 -0.82 -5.92 11.35
CA SER A 94 0.65 -5.89 11.34
C SER A 94 1.24 -7.04 12.15
N GLY A 95 0.71 -7.32 13.34
CA GLY A 95 1.15 -8.47 14.13
C GLY A 95 0.85 -9.81 13.47
N THR A 96 -0.24 -9.91 12.71
CA THR A 96 -0.57 -11.10 11.92
C THR A 96 0.43 -11.31 10.78
N LEU A 97 0.69 -10.26 10.00
CA LEU A 97 1.67 -10.30 8.90
C LEU A 97 3.09 -10.56 9.42
N HIS A 98 3.48 -9.95 10.54
CA HIS A 98 4.77 -10.20 11.19
C HIS A 98 4.95 -11.68 11.50
N ARG A 99 3.97 -12.32 12.16
CA ARG A 99 4.03 -13.76 12.45
C ARG A 99 4.07 -14.62 11.19
N GLN A 100 3.20 -14.34 10.21
CA GLN A 100 3.10 -15.15 8.99
C GLN A 100 4.35 -15.07 8.12
N THR A 101 5.02 -13.93 8.10
CA THR A 101 6.22 -13.68 7.30
C THR A 101 7.52 -13.96 8.05
N GLY A 102 7.46 -14.53 9.27
CA GLY A 102 8.65 -14.79 10.09
C GLY A 102 9.43 -13.52 10.45
N GLY A 103 8.74 -12.39 10.59
CA GLY A 103 9.31 -11.09 10.91
C GLY A 103 9.85 -10.28 9.73
N ALA A 104 9.64 -10.73 8.49
CA ALA A 104 10.01 -9.92 7.32
C ALA A 104 9.14 -8.67 7.18
N PHE A 105 7.85 -8.75 7.54
CA PHE A 105 7.03 -7.56 7.82
C PHE A 105 7.26 -7.12 9.27
N ASP A 106 7.89 -5.97 9.51
CA ASP A 106 8.09 -5.45 10.86
C ASP A 106 7.91 -3.93 10.93
N PRO A 107 6.79 -3.44 11.49
CA PRO A 107 6.57 -2.00 11.68
C PRO A 107 7.59 -1.31 12.60
N SER A 108 8.36 -2.04 13.40
CA SER A 108 9.33 -1.47 14.34
C SER A 108 10.63 -0.99 13.68
N VAL A 109 10.72 -1.01 12.34
CA VAL A 109 11.89 -0.55 11.59
C VAL A 109 12.07 0.97 11.57
N GLN A 110 11.17 1.75 12.17
CA GLN A 110 11.26 3.22 12.18
C GLN A 110 12.57 3.79 12.76
N PRO A 111 13.23 3.19 13.76
CA PRO A 111 14.55 3.65 14.20
C PRO A 111 15.63 3.55 13.11
N LEU A 112 15.55 2.56 12.19
CA LEU A 112 16.46 2.47 11.05
C LEU A 112 16.35 3.71 10.16
N TRP A 113 15.11 4.13 9.89
CA TRP A 113 14.78 5.33 9.12
C TRP A 113 15.32 6.60 9.77
N GLN A 114 15.07 6.76 11.07
CA GLN A 114 15.54 7.91 11.84
C GLN A 114 17.07 7.99 11.86
N GLY A 115 17.73 6.84 12.02
CA GLY A 115 19.18 6.75 12.02
C GLY A 115 19.81 7.17 10.69
N TRP A 116 19.24 6.77 9.56
CA TRP A 116 19.77 7.17 8.25
C TRP A 116 19.58 8.65 7.96
N GLN A 117 18.46 9.22 8.40
CA GLN A 117 18.21 10.65 8.25
C GLN A 117 19.17 11.49 9.12
N SER A 118 19.57 10.99 10.29
CA SER A 118 20.50 11.66 11.19
C SER A 118 21.98 11.31 10.95
N GLY A 119 22.27 10.28 10.14
CA GLY A 119 23.61 9.73 9.96
C GLY A 119 24.11 8.87 11.13
N GLN A 120 23.23 8.51 12.08
CA GLN A 120 23.56 7.65 13.23
C GLN A 120 23.00 6.24 13.01
N LEU A 121 23.79 5.20 13.25
CA LEU A 121 23.27 3.84 13.18
C LEU A 121 22.21 3.63 14.28
N ALA A 122 21.06 3.07 13.92
CA ALA A 122 20.04 2.72 14.89
C ALA A 122 20.55 1.61 15.81
N ASP A 123 20.24 1.72 17.10
CA ASP A 123 20.48 0.63 18.04
C ASP A 123 19.55 -0.56 17.71
N PRO A 124 20.10 -1.74 17.35
CA PRO A 124 19.28 -2.93 17.07
C PRO A 124 18.36 -3.32 18.23
N ALA A 125 18.68 -2.93 19.48
CA ALA A 125 17.83 -3.17 20.63
C ALA A 125 16.46 -2.46 20.55
N LEU A 126 16.34 -1.42 19.73
CA LEU A 126 15.09 -0.67 19.51
C LEU A 126 14.16 -1.35 18.49
N LEU A 127 14.64 -2.35 17.77
CA LEU A 127 13.89 -3.10 16.76
C LEU A 127 13.27 -4.36 17.36
N GLY A 128 12.19 -4.84 16.76
CA GLY A 128 11.48 -6.07 17.12
C GLY A 128 10.03 -5.81 17.50
N TRP A 129 9.12 -6.35 16.69
CA TRP A 129 7.68 -6.28 16.95
C TRP A 129 7.26 -6.99 18.25
N ASP A 130 8.00 -8.01 18.69
CA ASP A 130 7.80 -8.74 19.94
C ASP A 130 7.89 -7.86 21.20
N LYS A 131 8.53 -6.69 21.09
CA LYS A 131 8.67 -5.70 22.17
C LYS A 131 7.49 -4.74 22.28
N VAL A 132 6.59 -4.73 21.29
CA VAL A 132 5.40 -3.87 21.27
C VAL A 132 4.29 -4.53 22.06
N GLN A 133 3.77 -3.87 23.09
CA GLN A 133 2.66 -4.41 23.87
C GLN A 133 1.34 -3.90 23.27
N THR A 134 0.45 -4.81 22.90
CA THR A 134 -0.80 -4.51 22.17
C THR A 134 -2.05 -4.85 22.99
N GLY A 135 -2.07 -4.43 24.26
CA GLY A 135 -3.22 -4.57 25.16
C GLY A 135 -4.31 -3.52 24.92
N SER A 136 -5.07 -3.14 25.95
CA SER A 136 -6.02 -2.00 25.88
C SER A 136 -5.33 -0.67 25.52
N ARG A 137 -4.03 -0.58 25.82
CA ARG A 137 -3.12 0.45 25.34
C ARG A 137 -2.04 -0.20 24.49
N ILE A 138 -1.51 0.59 23.57
CA ILE A 138 -0.29 0.23 22.83
C ILE A 138 0.88 0.92 23.53
N THR A 139 1.92 0.16 23.88
CA THR A 139 3.14 0.71 24.50
C THR A 139 4.40 0.26 23.76
N LEU A 140 5.38 1.15 23.72
CA LEU A 140 6.70 0.99 23.13
C LEU A 140 7.76 1.07 24.23
N MET A 141 8.87 0.37 24.03
CA MET A 141 10.04 0.58 24.87
C MET A 141 10.65 1.97 24.65
N PRO A 142 11.40 2.54 25.62
CA PRO A 142 12.11 3.80 25.42
C PRO A 142 12.98 3.78 24.16
N GLY A 143 12.81 4.77 23.27
CA GLY A 143 13.53 4.89 22.01
C GLY A 143 12.98 4.06 20.85
N GLN A 144 12.08 3.09 21.10
CA GLN A 144 11.41 2.36 20.03
C GLN A 144 10.40 3.28 19.31
N ALA A 145 10.25 3.07 18.01
CA ALA A 145 9.29 3.78 17.18
C ALA A 145 8.69 2.82 16.14
N LEU A 146 7.46 3.10 15.72
CA LEU A 146 6.76 2.35 14.68
C LEU A 146 6.58 3.15 13.40
N THR A 147 6.47 2.44 12.28
CA THR A 147 6.04 2.94 10.99
C THR A 147 4.99 2.00 10.40
N PHE A 148 3.99 2.58 9.75
CA PHE A 148 2.99 1.81 9.00
C PHE A 148 3.07 2.09 7.49
N ASN A 149 4.23 2.55 6.99
CA ASN A 149 4.35 2.91 5.58
C ASN A 149 4.06 1.75 4.62
N GLY A 150 4.38 0.50 4.99
CA GLY A 150 4.08 -0.68 4.17
C GLY A 150 2.70 -1.31 4.44
N ILE A 151 1.72 -0.56 4.96
CA ILE A 151 0.36 -1.08 5.19
C ILE A 151 -0.71 0.00 5.24
N ALA A 152 -0.35 1.22 5.63
CA ALA A 152 -1.30 2.31 5.85
C ALA A 152 -1.94 2.79 4.54
N GLN A 153 -1.22 2.74 3.42
CA GLN A 153 -1.75 3.09 2.10
C GLN A 153 -2.76 2.05 1.64
N GLY A 154 -2.43 0.76 1.76
CA GLY A 154 -3.39 -0.32 1.53
C GLY A 154 -4.63 -0.21 2.42
N PHE A 155 -4.46 0.07 3.71
CA PHE A 155 -5.61 0.28 4.62
C PHE A 155 -6.46 1.49 4.24
N ALA A 156 -5.84 2.60 3.82
CA ALA A 156 -6.56 3.78 3.32
C ALA A 156 -7.33 3.47 2.04
N THR A 157 -6.73 2.72 1.10
CA THR A 157 -7.39 2.23 -0.12
C THR A 157 -8.61 1.38 0.23
N ASP A 158 -8.51 0.47 1.20
CA ASP A 158 -9.65 -0.34 1.66
C ASP A 158 -10.79 0.50 2.25
N LEU A 159 -10.46 1.53 3.06
CA LEU A 159 -11.44 2.46 3.62
C LEU A 159 -12.16 3.26 2.53
N VAL A 160 -11.42 3.73 1.52
CA VAL A 160 -12.00 4.48 0.39
C VAL A 160 -12.87 3.56 -0.46
N ARG A 161 -12.43 2.34 -0.75
CA ARG A 161 -13.24 1.32 -1.43
C ARG A 161 -14.55 1.07 -0.69
N ALA A 162 -14.49 0.85 0.63
CA ALA A 162 -15.69 0.66 1.45
C ALA A 162 -16.59 1.89 1.51
N HIS A 163 -16.01 3.10 1.48
CA HIS A 163 -16.75 4.35 1.40
C HIS A 163 -17.55 4.46 0.09
N LEU A 164 -16.91 4.18 -1.04
CA LEU A 164 -17.56 4.18 -2.35
C LEU A 164 -18.64 3.10 -2.46
N ALA A 165 -18.37 1.88 -1.99
CA ALA A 165 -19.37 0.81 -1.97
C ALA A 165 -20.62 1.19 -1.18
N ARG A 166 -20.46 1.85 -0.01
CA ARG A 166 -21.60 2.36 0.79
C ARG A 166 -22.36 3.49 0.10
N HIS A 167 -21.72 4.19 -0.83
CA HIS A 167 -22.43 5.15 -1.68
C HIS A 167 -23.13 4.47 -2.85
N GLY A 168 -22.98 3.15 -3.05
CA GLY A 168 -23.66 2.41 -4.11
C GLY A 168 -22.84 2.27 -5.40
N PHE A 169 -21.54 2.56 -5.37
CA PHE A 169 -20.65 2.21 -6.48
C PHE A 169 -20.39 0.71 -6.49
N ASP A 170 -20.55 0.09 -7.67
CA ASP A 170 -20.21 -1.31 -7.94
C ASP A 170 -19.12 -1.45 -9.03
N HIS A 171 -18.82 -0.38 -9.76
CA HIS A 171 -17.77 -0.30 -10.77
C HIS A 171 -16.87 0.95 -10.55
N ALA A 172 -15.73 0.75 -9.88
CA ALA A 172 -14.76 1.82 -9.60
C ALA A 172 -13.33 1.28 -9.47
N LEU A 173 -12.35 2.07 -9.90
CA LEU A 173 -10.93 1.84 -9.63
C LEU A 173 -10.42 2.92 -8.67
N ILE A 174 -9.80 2.47 -7.59
CA ILE A 174 -9.28 3.27 -6.50
C ILE A 174 -7.76 3.12 -6.50
N ASN A 175 -7.05 4.23 -6.32
CA ASN A 175 -5.62 4.24 -6.01
C ASN A 175 -5.35 5.28 -4.91
N ILE A 176 -5.00 4.82 -3.70
CA ILE A 176 -4.58 5.68 -2.57
C ILE A 176 -3.16 5.26 -2.15
N GLY A 177 -2.24 5.20 -3.12
CA GLY A 177 -0.93 4.55 -2.98
C GLY A 177 -0.99 3.11 -3.48
N GLU A 178 -2.07 2.39 -3.14
CA GLU A 178 -2.32 1.03 -3.63
C GLU A 178 -3.63 0.92 -4.41
N TYR A 179 -3.70 -0.02 -5.35
CA TYR A 179 -4.88 -0.20 -6.20
C TYR A 179 -5.93 -1.10 -5.54
N ALA A 180 -7.20 -0.71 -5.67
CA ALA A 180 -8.33 -1.60 -5.42
C ALA A 180 -9.48 -1.34 -6.38
N ALA A 181 -10.33 -2.35 -6.57
CA ALA A 181 -11.46 -2.27 -7.47
C ALA A 181 -12.78 -2.63 -6.76
N LEU A 182 -13.84 -1.94 -7.17
CA LEU A 182 -15.22 -2.40 -7.10
C LEU A 182 -15.57 -2.86 -8.53
N GLY A 183 -15.91 -4.14 -8.70
CA GLY A 183 -16.19 -4.70 -10.04
C GLY A 183 -14.99 -4.65 -10.99
N GLY A 184 -15.26 -4.56 -12.29
CA GLY A 184 -14.26 -4.51 -13.35
C GLY A 184 -14.74 -5.20 -14.64
N PRO A 185 -13.84 -5.54 -15.58
CA PRO A 185 -12.39 -5.63 -15.41
C PRO A 185 -11.64 -4.30 -15.56
N PHE A 186 -10.68 -4.04 -14.67
CA PHE A 186 -9.68 -2.98 -14.80
C PHE A 186 -8.30 -3.57 -15.09
N ARG A 187 -7.68 -3.16 -16.20
CA ARG A 187 -6.32 -3.58 -16.57
C ARG A 187 -5.28 -2.73 -15.85
N LEU A 188 -4.37 -3.38 -15.12
CA LEU A 188 -3.25 -2.78 -14.41
C LEU A 188 -1.94 -3.42 -14.86
N GLY A 189 -0.94 -2.59 -15.18
CA GLY A 189 0.39 -3.05 -15.53
C GLY A 189 1.21 -3.39 -14.29
N ILE A 190 1.93 -4.50 -14.34
CA ILE A 190 3.00 -4.83 -13.38
C ILE A 190 4.31 -4.36 -13.99
N SER A 191 4.89 -3.34 -13.38
CA SER A 191 6.12 -2.71 -13.86
C SER A 191 7.22 -2.82 -12.82
N ASP A 192 8.43 -3.08 -13.27
CA ASP A 192 9.66 -2.93 -12.50
C ASP A 192 10.36 -1.61 -12.88
N PRO A 193 10.94 -0.85 -11.95
CA PRO A 193 11.61 0.42 -12.25
C PRO A 193 12.74 0.32 -13.28
N GLN A 194 13.41 -0.83 -13.38
CA GLN A 194 14.51 -1.06 -14.31
C GLN A 194 14.08 -1.85 -15.55
N ALA A 195 13.28 -2.91 -15.37
CA ALA A 195 12.87 -3.78 -16.47
C ALA A 195 11.64 -3.27 -17.26
N GLY A 196 10.92 -2.27 -16.75
CA GLY A 196 9.74 -1.71 -17.40
C GLY A 196 8.47 -2.54 -17.17
N LEU A 197 7.52 -2.46 -18.10
CA LEU A 197 6.26 -3.22 -18.03
C LEU A 197 6.50 -4.70 -18.34
N LEU A 198 6.16 -5.57 -17.39
CA LEU A 198 6.43 -7.02 -17.46
C LEU A 198 5.16 -7.86 -17.65
N ALA A 199 4.02 -7.41 -17.13
CA ALA A 199 2.74 -8.10 -17.26
C ALA A 199 1.55 -7.15 -17.11
N ASP A 200 0.36 -7.65 -17.45
CA ASP A 200 -0.91 -6.98 -17.20
C ASP A 200 -1.85 -7.89 -16.42
N TRP A 201 -2.38 -7.38 -15.32
CA TRP A 201 -3.37 -8.06 -14.50
C TRP A 201 -4.72 -7.35 -14.61
N HIS A 202 -5.79 -8.12 -14.44
CA HIS A 202 -7.15 -7.58 -14.46
C HIS A 202 -7.75 -7.69 -13.06
N LEU A 203 -8.21 -6.57 -12.51
CA LEU A 203 -9.01 -6.54 -11.29
C LEU A 203 -10.50 -6.57 -11.64
N THR A 204 -11.22 -7.55 -11.10
CA THR A 204 -12.69 -7.65 -11.12
C THR A 204 -13.26 -7.48 -9.71
N GLY A 205 -12.53 -6.73 -8.87
CA GLY A 205 -12.67 -6.66 -7.43
C GLY A 205 -11.32 -6.92 -6.77
N GLY A 206 -11.27 -6.85 -5.43
CA GLY A 206 -10.03 -7.02 -4.67
C GLY A 206 -9.08 -5.84 -4.82
N ALA A 207 -7.80 -6.11 -4.67
CA ALA A 207 -6.73 -5.13 -4.62
C ALA A 207 -5.42 -5.69 -5.21
N LEU A 208 -4.52 -4.77 -5.56
CA LEU A 208 -3.18 -5.02 -6.05
C LEU A 208 -2.22 -4.03 -5.40
N ALA A 209 -1.14 -4.55 -4.81
CA ALA A 209 -0.03 -3.75 -4.33
C ALA A 209 1.29 -4.20 -4.97
N VAL A 210 2.21 -3.24 -5.18
CA VAL A 210 3.51 -3.49 -5.83
C VAL A 210 4.62 -2.84 -5.01
N SER A 211 5.59 -3.64 -4.59
CA SER A 211 6.75 -3.18 -3.83
C SER A 211 8.04 -3.42 -4.59
N SER A 212 8.77 -2.34 -4.85
CA SER A 212 10.07 -2.37 -5.54
C SER A 212 11.10 -1.63 -4.67
N PRO A 213 12.00 -2.32 -3.94
CA PRO A 213 12.92 -1.69 -2.99
C PRO A 213 13.75 -0.54 -3.59
N MET A 214 14.11 -0.64 -4.88
CA MET A 214 14.90 0.35 -5.61
C MET A 214 14.09 1.51 -6.23
N ALA A 215 12.75 1.48 -6.19
CA ALA A 215 11.93 2.57 -6.71
C ALA A 215 12.11 3.88 -5.92
N THR A 216 12.45 3.78 -4.64
CA THR A 216 12.73 4.94 -3.79
C THR A 216 13.95 4.66 -2.92
N LEU A 217 14.92 5.58 -2.98
CA LEU A 217 16.12 5.56 -2.16
C LEU A 217 16.09 6.70 -1.15
N ILE A 218 16.45 6.40 0.09
CA ILE A 218 16.61 7.40 1.16
C ILE A 218 18.03 7.28 1.71
N ALA A 219 18.74 8.41 1.67
CA ALA A 219 20.18 8.47 1.94
C ALA A 219 20.98 7.39 1.17
N GLY A 220 20.59 7.12 -0.08
CA GLY A 220 21.23 6.12 -0.96
C GLY A 220 20.88 4.65 -0.65
N ARG A 221 19.92 4.38 0.25
CA ARG A 221 19.49 3.03 0.63
C ARG A 221 18.04 2.77 0.23
N PRO A 222 17.64 1.51 -0.08
CA PRO A 222 16.23 1.17 -0.34
C PRO A 222 15.32 1.65 0.79
N HIS A 223 14.13 2.14 0.48
CA HIS A 223 13.14 2.48 1.51
C HIS A 223 12.58 1.24 2.24
N ILE A 224 12.47 0.10 1.57
CA ILE A 224 11.96 -1.12 2.20
C ILE A 224 13.08 -1.79 3.00
N GLN A 225 12.87 -1.93 4.31
CA GLN A 225 13.87 -2.39 5.27
C GLN A 225 13.48 -3.66 5.97
N HIS A 226 14.47 -4.54 6.16
CA HIS A 226 14.35 -5.72 7.00
C HIS A 226 14.96 -5.42 8.39
N PRO A 227 14.31 -5.76 9.52
CA PRO A 227 14.82 -5.45 10.87
C PRO A 227 16.21 -6.04 11.16
N ARG A 228 16.51 -7.21 10.58
CA ARG A 228 17.84 -7.85 10.62
C ARG A 228 18.85 -7.35 9.57
N GLY A 229 18.52 -6.35 8.76
CA GLY A 229 19.39 -5.82 7.71
C GLY A 229 19.61 -6.78 6.52
N LEU A 230 18.72 -7.73 6.29
CA LEU A 230 18.80 -8.64 5.14
C LEU A 230 18.53 -7.88 3.84
N PRO A 231 19.26 -8.16 2.75
CA PRO A 231 18.97 -7.58 1.45
C PRO A 231 17.69 -8.20 0.86
N PRO A 232 16.94 -7.45 0.03
CA PRO A 232 15.83 -8.02 -0.72
C PRO A 232 16.33 -9.09 -1.70
N LEU A 233 15.56 -10.16 -1.85
CA LEU A 233 15.78 -11.25 -2.79
C LEU A 233 15.12 -10.98 -4.16
N TRP A 234 14.15 -10.08 -4.20
CA TRP A 234 13.38 -9.72 -5.39
C TRP A 234 13.50 -8.23 -5.70
N ALA A 235 13.58 -7.88 -6.98
CA ALA A 235 13.61 -6.51 -7.47
C ALA A 235 12.23 -5.84 -7.35
N THR A 236 11.18 -6.60 -7.65
CA THR A 236 9.78 -6.18 -7.51
C THR A 236 8.92 -7.37 -7.09
N VAL A 237 7.99 -7.14 -6.16
CA VAL A 237 6.94 -8.10 -5.80
C VAL A 237 5.58 -7.43 -5.95
N ALA A 238 4.67 -8.09 -6.68
CA ALA A 238 3.28 -7.67 -6.81
C ALA A 238 2.35 -8.69 -6.17
N VAL A 239 1.40 -8.24 -5.35
CA VAL A 239 0.45 -9.10 -4.63
C VAL A 239 -0.97 -8.69 -4.98
N GLN A 240 -1.76 -9.63 -5.51
CA GLN A 240 -3.20 -9.47 -5.67
C GLN A 240 -3.92 -10.18 -4.53
N ALA A 241 -4.74 -9.44 -3.79
CA ALA A 241 -5.50 -9.97 -2.66
C ALA A 241 -6.91 -9.36 -2.57
N ASP A 242 -7.75 -9.85 -1.67
CA ASP A 242 -9.07 -9.27 -1.44
C ASP A 242 -9.01 -7.90 -0.73
N SER A 243 -7.97 -7.68 0.09
CA SER A 243 -7.70 -6.44 0.83
C SER A 243 -6.42 -5.77 0.34
N ALA A 244 -6.49 -4.45 0.14
CA ALA A 244 -5.32 -3.65 -0.22
C ALA A 244 -4.31 -3.59 0.94
N ALA A 245 -4.77 -3.54 2.20
CA ALA A 245 -3.87 -3.59 3.36
C ALA A 245 -3.07 -4.91 3.44
N VAL A 246 -3.70 -6.04 3.12
CA VAL A 246 -3.00 -7.34 3.05
C VAL A 246 -2.01 -7.36 1.89
N ALA A 247 -2.42 -6.88 0.70
CA ALA A 247 -1.55 -6.82 -0.46
C ALA A 247 -0.29 -5.98 -0.18
N ASP A 248 -0.46 -4.78 0.38
CA ASP A 248 0.61 -3.81 0.71
C ASP A 248 1.61 -4.39 1.72
N GLY A 249 1.10 -4.92 2.84
CA GLY A 249 1.95 -5.50 3.87
C GLY A 249 2.70 -6.74 3.39
N LEU A 250 2.07 -7.57 2.55
CA LEU A 250 2.74 -8.72 1.97
C LEU A 250 3.73 -8.33 0.89
N SER A 251 3.40 -7.46 -0.08
CA SER A 251 4.37 -7.05 -1.10
C SER A 251 5.62 -6.46 -0.45
N THR A 252 5.46 -5.70 0.64
CA THR A 252 6.57 -5.15 1.45
C THR A 252 7.44 -6.24 2.09
N ALA A 253 6.85 -7.35 2.55
CA ALA A 253 7.56 -8.40 3.28
C ALA A 253 8.17 -9.47 2.36
N LEU A 254 7.44 -9.85 1.31
CA LEU A 254 7.77 -10.94 0.41
C LEU A 254 9.04 -10.63 -0.40
N VAL A 255 9.42 -9.36 -0.58
CA VAL A 255 10.73 -9.00 -1.20
C VAL A 255 11.92 -9.62 -0.47
N PHE A 256 11.79 -10.00 0.81
CA PHE A 256 12.86 -10.64 1.60
C PHE A 256 12.73 -12.16 1.73
N LEU A 257 11.64 -12.75 1.22
CA LEU A 257 11.36 -14.17 1.40
C LEU A 257 11.77 -14.97 0.16
N SER A 258 12.31 -16.16 0.39
CA SER A 258 12.56 -17.12 -0.69
C SER A 258 11.23 -17.58 -1.30
N ARG A 259 11.29 -18.05 -2.55
CA ARG A 259 10.12 -18.58 -3.27
C ARG A 259 9.32 -19.63 -2.48
N SER A 260 10.00 -20.53 -1.77
CA SER A 260 9.33 -21.57 -0.96
C SER A 260 8.64 -21.00 0.29
N GLN A 261 9.23 -19.97 0.92
CA GLN A 261 8.60 -19.24 2.02
C GLN A 261 7.38 -18.46 1.52
N ILE A 262 7.48 -17.81 0.35
CA ILE A 262 6.35 -17.11 -0.27
C ILE A 262 5.20 -18.10 -0.54
N ALA A 263 5.49 -19.24 -1.17
CA ALA A 263 4.49 -20.28 -1.43
C ALA A 263 3.81 -20.79 -0.13
N SER A 264 4.55 -20.85 0.98
CA SER A 264 3.99 -21.25 2.28
C SER A 264 3.07 -20.16 2.85
N VAL A 265 3.45 -18.89 2.73
CA VAL A 265 2.61 -17.75 3.15
C VAL A 265 1.34 -17.68 2.30
N THR A 266 1.44 -17.85 0.98
CA THR A 266 0.29 -17.79 0.08
C THR A 266 -0.68 -18.95 0.30
N ALA A 267 -0.17 -20.17 0.49
CA ALA A 267 -1.01 -21.33 0.79
C ALA A 267 -1.81 -21.18 2.11
N ALA A 268 -1.30 -20.42 3.08
CA ALA A 268 -1.97 -20.16 4.34
C ALA A 268 -3.00 -19.01 4.27
N ARG A 269 -3.15 -18.35 3.11
CA ARG A 269 -3.96 -17.13 2.93
C ARG A 269 -4.85 -17.23 1.69
N PRO A 270 -6.08 -17.75 1.84
CA PRO A 270 -7.01 -17.90 0.71
C PRO A 270 -7.49 -16.57 0.13
N ASP A 271 -7.27 -15.47 0.86
CA ASP A 271 -7.53 -14.10 0.41
C ASP A 271 -6.48 -13.56 -0.58
N ILE A 272 -5.37 -14.27 -0.79
CA ILE A 272 -4.39 -13.99 -1.84
C ILE A 272 -4.79 -14.74 -3.11
N ARG A 273 -4.86 -14.00 -4.22
CA ARG A 273 -5.25 -14.55 -5.53
C ARG A 273 -4.06 -14.88 -6.40
N ARG A 274 -2.99 -14.08 -6.31
CA ARG A 274 -1.81 -14.17 -7.16
C ARG A 274 -0.65 -13.39 -6.58
N VAL A 275 0.57 -13.89 -6.77
CA VAL A 275 1.81 -13.15 -6.48
C VAL A 275 2.72 -13.18 -7.71
N ALA A 276 3.26 -12.03 -8.10
CA ALA A 276 4.31 -11.94 -9.12
C ALA A 276 5.63 -11.54 -8.47
N LEU A 277 6.70 -12.19 -8.89
CA LEU A 277 8.06 -11.96 -8.40
C LEU A 277 8.94 -11.62 -9.59
N VAL A 278 9.69 -10.53 -9.46
CA VAL A 278 10.66 -10.08 -10.47
C VAL A 278 12.04 -10.17 -9.84
N ASP A 279 12.94 -10.94 -10.45
CA ASP A 279 14.32 -11.02 -10.00
C ASP A 279 15.16 -9.81 -10.49
N ALA A 280 16.43 -9.73 -10.06
CA ALA A 280 17.33 -8.65 -10.44
C ALA A 280 17.70 -8.63 -11.94
N ALA A 281 17.43 -9.71 -12.69
CA ALA A 281 17.62 -9.77 -14.13
C ALA A 281 16.36 -9.39 -14.92
N GLY A 282 15.25 -9.06 -14.22
CA GLY A 282 13.97 -8.73 -14.82
C GLY A 282 13.13 -9.94 -15.22
N ASN A 283 13.48 -11.16 -14.77
CA ASN A 283 12.66 -12.34 -15.03
C ASN A 283 11.44 -12.31 -14.12
N LEU A 284 10.26 -12.47 -14.72
CA LEU A 284 8.98 -12.56 -14.02
C LEU A 284 8.59 -14.02 -13.76
N GLU A 285 8.30 -14.35 -12.52
CA GLU A 285 7.55 -15.56 -12.16
C GLU A 285 6.25 -15.23 -11.44
N THR A 286 5.28 -16.15 -11.47
CA THR A 286 3.97 -15.98 -10.83
C THR A 286 3.61 -17.22 -10.01
N LEU A 287 3.05 -17.00 -8.83
CA LEU A 287 2.58 -17.97 -7.84
C LEU A 287 1.07 -17.82 -7.62
#